data_AF-A0A8S2YZQ1-F1
#
_entry.id   AF-A0A8S2YZQ1-F1
#
_cell.length_a   1.000
_cell.length_b   1.000
_cell.length_c   1.000
_cell.angle_alpha   90.00
_cell.angle_beta   90.00
_cell.angle_gamma   90.00
#
_symmetry.space_group_name_H-M   'P 1'
#
loop_
_entity.id
_entity.type
_entity.pdbx_description
1 polymer ?
#
loop_
_entity_poly.entity_id
_entity_poly.type
_entity_poly.pdbx_seq_one_letter_code
_entity_poly.pdbx_strand_id
1 'polypeptide(L)' 'MVCSKCQCDFCYNCGQRRFGIKFLGSHESRFFPLGCKYNFYPDKPLVRHTVRGLVTGAASLVIPVAAVGAVA' A
#
# COMPACT_ATOMS: atom_id res chain seq x y z
N MET A 1 -14.18 9.35 2.00
CA MET A 1 -14.95 10.61 1.96
C MET A 1 -14.49 11.35 0.74
N VAL A 2 -15.47 11.74 -0.07
CA VAL A 2 -15.29 12.26 -1.42
C VAL A 2 -15.20 13.80 -1.36
N CYS A 3 -14.16 14.38 -1.96
CA CYS A 3 -14.04 15.83 -2.16
C CYS A 3 -15.20 16.33 -3.03
N SER A 4 -15.99 17.32 -2.59
CA SER A 4 -17.14 17.84 -3.37
C SER A 4 -16.73 18.54 -4.68
N LYS A 5 -15.57 19.21 -4.72
CA LYS A 5 -15.02 19.85 -5.93
C LYS A 5 -14.38 18.87 -6.91
N CYS A 6 -13.73 17.83 -6.37
CA CYS A 6 -12.83 16.94 -7.11
C CYS A 6 -13.41 15.54 -7.36
N GLN A 7 -14.48 15.18 -6.64
CA GLN A 7 -15.07 13.84 -6.56
C GLN A 7 -14.07 12.71 -6.26
N CYS A 8 -12.97 13.02 -5.57
CA CYS A 8 -11.94 12.05 -5.20
C CYS A 8 -12.03 11.68 -3.73
N ASP A 9 -11.83 10.40 -3.40
CA ASP A 9 -11.70 9.96 -2.01
C ASP A 9 -10.38 10.40 -1.38
N PHE A 10 -10.43 10.93 -0.16
CA PHE A 10 -9.24 11.35 0.59
C PHE A 10 -9.23 10.82 2.02
N CYS A 11 -8.07 10.88 2.66
CA CYS A 11 -7.91 10.57 4.08
C CYS A 11 -7.50 11.82 4.87
N TYR A 12 -8.22 12.10 5.95
CA TYR A 12 -8.02 13.26 6.80
C TYR A 12 -6.74 13.24 7.63
N ASN A 13 -6.24 12.05 8.00
CA ASN A 13 -5.03 11.97 8.81
C ASN A 13 -3.79 12.31 7.99
N CYS A 14 -3.67 11.74 6.79
CA CYS A 14 -2.51 11.94 5.91
C CYS A 14 -2.66 13.03 4.86
N GLY A 15 -3.88 13.52 4.62
CA GLY A 15 -4.17 14.48 3.56
C GLY A 15 -3.98 13.94 2.14
N GLN A 16 -3.74 12.63 1.98
CA GLN A 16 -3.52 12.01 0.67
C GLN A 16 -4.82 11.47 0.06
N ARG A 17 -4.82 11.41 -1.28
CA ARG A 17 -5.89 10.77 -2.04
C ARG A 17 -5.84 9.26 -1.83
N ARG A 18 -7.01 8.64 -1.64
CA ARG A 18 -7.13 7.19 -1.57
C ARG A 18 -7.07 6.65 -3.00
N PHE A 19 -5.93 6.08 -3.38
CA PHE A 19 -5.81 5.35 -4.64
C PHE A 19 -6.34 3.93 -4.43
N GLY A 20 -7.31 3.51 -5.26
CA GLY A 20 -7.89 2.18 -5.25
C GLY A 20 -7.42 1.38 -6.46
N ILE A 21 -6.12 1.09 -6.52
CA ILE A 21 -5.53 0.28 -7.59
C ILE A 21 -5.28 -1.12 -7.03
N LYS A 22 -5.89 -2.15 -7.62
CA LYS A 22 -5.86 -3.53 -7.12
C LYS A 22 -4.44 -4.04 -6.81
N PHE A 23 -3.46 -3.61 -7.59
CA PHE A 23 -2.04 -3.99 -7.44
C PHE A 23 -1.22 -3.09 -6.53
N LEU A 24 -1.72 -1.90 -6.18
CA LEU A 24 -0.99 -0.91 -5.41
C LEU A 24 -1.67 -0.61 -4.05
N GLY A 25 -2.61 -1.49 -3.69
CA GLY A 25 -3.27 -1.53 -2.40
C GLY A 25 -4.36 -0.48 -2.24
N SER A 26 -5.19 -0.69 -1.22
CA SER A 26 -6.08 0.36 -0.72
C SER A 26 -5.35 1.19 0.33
N HIS A 27 -5.75 2.45 0.47
CA HIS A 27 -5.20 3.35 1.49
C HIS A 27 -5.36 2.82 2.94
N GLU A 28 -6.31 1.91 3.18
CA GLU A 28 -6.59 1.34 4.51
C GLU A 28 -5.73 0.11 4.84
N SER A 29 -5.05 -0.45 3.84
CA SER A 29 -4.15 -1.58 4.05
C SER A 29 -2.93 -1.17 4.89
N ARG A 30 -2.53 -2.02 5.86
CA ARG A 30 -1.40 -1.74 6.76
C ARG A 30 -0.04 -1.86 6.06
N PHE A 31 0.12 -2.92 5.29
CA PHE A 31 1.43 -3.35 4.75
C PHE A 31 1.72 -2.87 3.33
N PHE A 32 0.73 -2.29 2.66
CA PHE A 32 0.90 -1.87 1.28
C PHE A 32 1.70 -0.56 1.20
N PRO A 33 2.62 -0.40 0.23
CA PRO A 33 3.47 0.79 0.07
C PRO A 33 2.67 2.10 0.01
N LEU A 34 1.53 2.13 -0.69
CA LEU A 34 0.63 3.30 -0.77
C LEU A 34 -0.43 3.39 0.36
N GLY A 35 -0.29 2.58 1.42
CA GLY A 35 -1.18 2.65 2.58
C GLY A 35 -0.99 3.91 3.43
N CYS A 36 -1.97 4.25 4.25
CA CYS A 36 -1.92 5.41 5.15
C CYS A 36 -0.66 5.42 6.03
N LYS A 37 0.02 6.57 6.13
CA LYS A 37 1.16 6.80 7.05
C LYS A 37 0.80 6.48 8.51
N TYR A 38 -0.40 6.87 8.93
CA TYR A 38 -0.85 6.81 10.32
C TYR A 38 -1.36 5.44 10.75
N ASN A 39 -1.59 4.53 9.80
CA ASN A 39 -2.08 3.19 10.10
C ASN A 39 -0.96 2.22 10.51
N PHE A 40 0.30 2.54 10.18
CA PHE A 40 1.44 1.68 10.47
C PHE A 40 2.68 2.51 10.83
N TYR A 41 3.05 2.50 12.11
CA TYR A 41 4.17 3.28 12.66
C TYR A 41 4.18 4.76 12.24
N PRO A 42 3.25 5.59 12.74
CA PRO A 42 3.16 7.02 12.37
C PRO A 42 4.48 7.77 12.61
N ASP A 43 5.11 7.52 13.77
CA ASP A 43 6.28 8.26 14.27
C ASP A 43 7.62 7.71 13.76
N LYS A 44 7.64 6.50 13.18
CA LYS A 44 8.86 5.81 12.77
C LYS A 44 8.88 5.58 11.26
N PRO A 45 9.29 6.58 10.46
CA PRO A 45 9.24 6.48 8.99
C PRO A 45 10.14 5.37 8.46
N LEU A 46 11.35 5.21 9.02
CA LEU A 46 12.30 4.19 8.59
C LEU A 46 11.73 2.78 8.73
N VAL A 47 11.19 2.46 9.90
CA VAL A 47 10.56 1.15 10.18
C VAL A 47 9.36 0.90 9.27
N ARG A 48 8.54 1.94 9.00
CA ARG A 48 7.43 1.82 8.07
C ARG A 48 7.91 1.48 6.65
N HIS A 49 8.93 2.19 6.15
CA HIS A 49 9.43 1.95 4.80
C HIS A 49 10.12 0.59 4.66
N THR A 50 10.90 0.16 5.66
CA THR A 50 11.56 -1.15 5.62
C THR A 50 10.56 -2.30 5.63
N VAL A 51 9.57 -2.27 6.53
CA VAL A 51 8.57 -3.35 6.59
C VAL A 51 7.70 -3.38 5.34
N ARG A 52 7.21 -2.24 4.85
CA ARG A 52 6.42 -2.19 3.62
C ARG A 52 7.23 -2.59 2.39
N GLY A 53 8.50 -2.17 2.32
CA GLY A 53 9.43 -2.58 1.28
C GLY A 53 9.67 -4.08 1.27
N LEU A 54 9.85 -4.69 2.45
CA LEU A 54 10.05 -6.13 2.60
C LEU A 54 8.81 -6.92 2.20
N VAL A 55 7.61 -6.50 2.62
CA VAL A 55 6.35 -7.14 2.21
C VAL A 55 6.14 -7.04 0.70
N THR A 56 6.39 -5.86 0.11
CA THR A 56 6.25 -5.65 -1.33
C THR A 56 7.27 -6.48 -2.11
N GLY A 57 8.53 -6.52 -1.64
CA GLY A 57 9.59 -7.34 -2.22
C GLY A 57 9.23 -8.83 -2.18
N ALA A 58 8.78 -9.33 -1.03
CA ALA A 58 8.33 -10.71 -0.89
C ALA A 58 7.16 -11.04 -1.83
N ALA A 59 6.14 -10.18 -1.88
CA ALA A 59 5.01 -10.35 -2.80
C ALA A 59 5.47 -10.36 -4.27
N SER A 60 6.42 -9.50 -4.63
CA SER A 60 6.97 -9.42 -5.99
C SER A 60 7.81 -10.62 -6.41
N LEU A 61 8.39 -11.37 -5.45
CA LEU A 61 9.14 -12.60 -5.72
C LEU A 61 8.23 -13.83 -5.75
N VAL A 62 7.21 -13.89 -4.89
CA VAL A 62 6.29 -15.03 -4.82
C VAL A 62 5.49 -15.18 -6.12
N ILE A 63 5.02 -14.07 -6.71
CA ILE A 63 4.24 -14.11 -7.96
C ILE A 63 5.00 -14.78 -9.12
N PRO A 64 6.23 -14.35 -9.49
CA PRO A 64 6.98 -14.98 -10.57
C PRO A 64 7.49 -16.38 -10.20
N VAL A 65 7.88 -16.64 -8.95
CA VAL A 65 8.32 -17.99 -8.54
C VAL A 65 7.17 -18.99 -8.60
N ALA A 66 5.97 -18.60 -8.14
CA ALA A 66 4.77 -19.43 -8.28
C ALA A 66 4.37 -19.60 -9.76
N ALA A 67 4.50 -18.57 -10.58
CA ALA A 67 4.23 -18.65 -12.01
C ALA A 67 5.19 -19.62 -12.72
N VAL A 68 6.49 -19.57 -12.42
CA VAL A 68 7.51 -20.47 -12.97
C VAL A 68 7.34 -21.90 -12.43
N GLY A 69 7.04 -22.06 -11.14
CA GLY A 69 6.79 -23.38 -10.54
C GLY A 69 5.50 -24.05 -11.01
N ALA A 70 4.50 -23.29 -11.47
CA ALA A 70 3.24 -23.83 -11.99
C ALA A 70 3.31 -24.24 -13.47
N VAL A 71 4.35 -23.85 -14.20
CA VAL A 71 4.59 -24.23 -15.61
C VAL A 71 5.64 -25.33 -15.79
N ALA A 72 6.23 -25.83 -14.70
CA ALA A 72 7.15 -26.98 -14.66
C ALA A 72 6.42 -28.25 -14.20
#